data_AF-A0A975SUL9-F1
#
_entry.id   AF-A0A975SUL9-F1
#
_cell.length_a   1.000
_cell.length_b   1.000
_cell.length_c   1.000
_cell.angle_alpha   90.00
_cell.angle_beta   90.00
_cell.angle_gamma   90.00
#
_symmetry.space_group_name_H-M   'P 1'
#
loop_
_entity.id
_entity.type
_entity.pdbx_description
1 polymer ?
#
loop_
_entity_poly.entity_id
_entity_poly.type
_entity_poly.pdbx_seq_one_letter_code
_entity_poly.pdbx_strand_id
1 'polypeptide(L)'
;MGRGRQKAKQMKVARRLKYFSPDTDLDALQRELTSGSESSDDKDSYEDPYADEFEDTYADKYADTYEDDKADDLLDEESWTRPSGTTSR
;
A
#
# COMPACT_ATOMS: atom_id res chain seq x y z
N MET A 1 25.68 -38.59 18.68
CA MET A 1 26.54 -37.80 17.77
C MET A 1 25.84 -37.38 16.45
N GLY A 2 24.56 -36.98 16.44
CA GLY A 2 23.80 -36.73 15.19
C GLY A 2 23.30 -35.29 14.94
N ARG A 3 23.34 -34.41 15.95
CA ARG A 3 22.70 -33.08 15.89
C ARG A 3 23.37 -32.09 14.95
N GLY A 4 24.69 -32.13 14.80
CA GLY A 4 25.44 -31.21 13.93
C GLY A 4 25.09 -31.36 12.44
N ARG A 5 24.89 -32.61 11.97
CA ARG A 5 24.49 -32.89 10.59
C ARG A 5 23.06 -32.43 10.31
N GLN A 6 22.15 -32.63 11.27
CA GLN A 6 20.78 -32.13 11.17
C GLN A 6 20.75 -30.60 11.14
N LYS A 7 21.50 -29.93 12.02
CA LYS A 7 21.61 -28.46 12.04
C LYS A 7 22.17 -27.91 10.72
N ALA A 8 23.19 -28.55 10.15
CA ALA A 8 23.74 -28.16 8.86
C ALA A 8 22.73 -28.32 7.72
N LYS A 9 21.97 -29.42 7.69
CA LYS A 9 20.90 -29.63 6.70
C LYS A 9 19.81 -28.56 6.84
N GLN A 10 19.38 -28.25 8.06
CA GLN A 10 18.36 -27.23 8.30
C GLN A 10 18.83 -25.82 7.92
N MET A 11 20.07 -25.44 8.23
CA MET A 11 20.62 -24.15 7.78
C MET A 11 20.70 -24.05 6.25
N LYS A 12 21.01 -25.16 5.56
CA LYS A 12 21.02 -25.18 4.09
C LYS A 12 19.61 -24.99 3.52
N VAL A 13 18.60 -25.65 4.11
CA VAL A 13 17.19 -25.48 3.72
C VAL A 13 16.72 -24.06 4.02
N ALA A 14 16.99 -23.54 5.21
CA ALA A 14 16.60 -22.18 5.60
C ALA A 14 17.23 -21.11 4.70
N ARG A 15 18.51 -21.25 4.32
CA ARG A 15 19.15 -20.35 3.36
C ARG A 15 18.53 -20.43 1.98
N ARG A 16 18.22 -21.65 1.50
CA ARG A 16 17.48 -21.80 0.25
C ARG A 16 16.15 -21.07 0.35
N LEU A 17 15.35 -21.30 1.38
CA LEU A 17 14.07 -20.61 1.56
C LEU A 17 14.20 -19.09 1.65
N LYS A 18 15.19 -18.59 2.40
CA LYS A 18 15.40 -17.14 2.59
C LYS A 18 15.82 -16.43 1.32
N TYR A 19 16.64 -17.08 0.50
CA TYR A 19 17.23 -16.50 -0.71
C TYR A 19 16.69 -17.15 -1.99
N PHE A 20 15.55 -17.84 -1.89
CA PHE A 20 14.87 -18.41 -3.04
C PHE A 20 14.06 -17.30 -3.70
N SER A 21 14.49 -16.90 -4.88
CA SER A 21 13.67 -16.16 -5.80
C SER A 21 13.03 -17.19 -6.75
N PRO A 22 11.70 -17.37 -6.74
CA PRO A 22 11.06 -18.17 -7.77
C PRO A 22 11.25 -17.53 -9.13
N ASP A 23 11.49 -18.34 -10.16
CA ASP A 23 11.46 -17.89 -11.54
C ASP A 23 9.99 -17.75 -11.96
N THR A 24 9.49 -16.53 -11.99
CA THR A 24 8.12 -16.22 -12.41
C THR A 24 8.07 -16.03 -13.92
N ASP A 25 7.19 -16.76 -14.60
CA ASP A 25 6.90 -16.56 -16.02
C ASP A 25 6.08 -15.26 -16.19
N LEU A 26 6.78 -14.19 -16.59
CA LEU A 26 6.18 -12.87 -16.78
C LEU A 26 5.24 -12.82 -17.99
N ASP A 27 5.49 -13.64 -19.01
CA ASP A 27 4.68 -13.68 -20.24
C ASP A 27 3.31 -14.31 -19.95
N ALA A 28 3.29 -15.37 -19.14
CA ALA A 28 2.06 -15.98 -18.67
C ALA A 28 1.22 -15.02 -17.81
N LEU A 29 1.88 -14.28 -16.89
CA LEU A 29 1.23 -13.28 -16.04
C LEU A 29 0.63 -12.14 -16.85
N GLN A 30 1.37 -11.63 -17.84
CA GLN A 30 0.90 -10.55 -18.71
C GLN A 30 -0.34 -11.00 -19.50
N ARG A 31 -0.36 -12.24 -20.01
CA ARG A 31 -1.52 -12.78 -20.71
C ARG A 31 -2.74 -12.86 -19.79
N GLU A 32 -2.58 -13.31 -18.55
CA GLU A 32 -3.67 -13.37 -17.57
C GLU A 32 -4.24 -11.97 -17.27
N LEU A 33 -3.38 -11.00 -16.97
CA LEU A 33 -3.80 -9.61 -16.69
C LEU A 33 -4.52 -8.95 -17.86
N THR A 34 -4.03 -9.16 -19.07
CA THR A 34 -4.65 -8.61 -20.28
C THR A 34 -5.97 -9.30 -20.60
N SER A 35 -6.02 -10.64 -20.52
CA SER A 35 -7.25 -11.43 -20.73
C SER A 35 -8.32 -11.20 -19.65
N GLY A 36 -7.93 -10.87 -18.42
CA GLY A 36 -8.85 -10.56 -17.32
C GLY A 36 -9.53 -9.19 -17.47
N SER A 37 -8.92 -8.26 -18.20
CA SER A 37 -9.51 -6.93 -18.46
C SER A 37 -10.70 -6.97 -19.43
N GLU A 38 -10.74 -7.96 -20.34
CA GLU A 38 -11.85 -8.13 -21.30
C GLU A 38 -13.05 -8.88 -20.70
N SER A 39 -12.86 -9.53 -19.54
CA SER A 39 -13.90 -10.26 -18.79
C SER A 39 -14.26 -9.59 -17.45
N SER A 40 -13.97 -8.30 -17.31
CA SER A 40 -14.27 -7.50 -16.10
C SER A 40 -15.63 -6.78 -16.16
N ASP A 41 -16.58 -7.24 -16.98
CA ASP A 41 -17.98 -6.78 -16.88
C ASP A 41 -18.70 -7.37 -15.64
N ASP A 42 -18.09 -8.35 -14.96
CA ASP A 42 -18.63 -9.07 -13.80
C ASP A 42 -17.91 -8.73 -12.47
N LYS A 43 -17.17 -7.61 -12.43
CA LYS A 43 -16.36 -7.18 -11.27
C LYS A 43 -17.05 -6.16 -10.35
N ASP A 44 -18.25 -5.72 -10.68
CA ASP A 44 -18.98 -4.70 -9.91
C ASP A 44 -20.03 -5.28 -8.94
N SER A 45 -20.13 -6.61 -8.77
CA SER A 45 -21.17 -7.22 -7.93
C SER A 45 -20.64 -8.03 -6.72
N TYR A 46 -19.47 -7.66 -6.20
CA TYR A 46 -19.10 -8.06 -4.84
C TYR A 46 -19.62 -7.03 -3.85
N GLU A 47 -20.90 -7.17 -3.50
CA GLU A 47 -21.54 -6.38 -2.45
C GLU A 47 -21.08 -6.94 -1.11
N ASP A 48 -20.22 -6.20 -0.40
CA ASP A 48 -19.77 -6.56 0.95
C ASP A 48 -20.93 -6.32 1.92
N PRO A 49 -21.53 -7.38 2.51
CA PRO A 49 -22.69 -7.24 3.37
C PRO A 49 -22.42 -6.48 4.67
N TYR A 50 -21.15 -6.16 4.97
CA TYR A 50 -20.75 -5.38 6.13
C TYR A 50 -20.31 -3.95 5.78
N ALA A 51 -20.35 -3.53 4.52
CA ALA A 51 -19.94 -2.19 4.11
C ALA A 51 -20.67 -1.10 4.91
N ASP A 52 -22.00 -1.22 5.02
CA ASP A 52 -22.84 -0.25 5.74
C ASP A 52 -22.58 -0.25 7.26
N GLU A 53 -22.25 -1.40 7.86
CA GLU A 53 -22.04 -1.50 9.32
C GLU A 53 -20.69 -0.92 9.76
N PHE A 54 -19.68 -0.97 8.89
CA PHE A 54 -18.35 -0.43 9.16
C PHE A 54 -18.21 1.06 8.80
N GLU A 55 -18.98 1.58 7.85
CA GLU A 55 -18.90 2.99 7.45
C GLU A 55 -19.25 3.93 8.60
N ASP A 56 -20.36 3.69 9.31
CA ASP A 56 -20.81 4.52 10.42
C ASP A 56 -19.82 4.52 11.61
N THR A 57 -19.27 3.36 11.96
CA THR A 57 -18.35 3.23 13.11
C THR A 57 -16.95 3.76 12.82
N TYR A 58 -16.50 3.67 11.56
CA TYR A 58 -15.21 4.18 11.15
C TYR A 58 -15.27 5.70 10.97
N ALA A 59 -16.35 6.23 10.40
CA ALA A 59 -16.56 7.67 10.27
C ALA A 59 -16.58 8.37 11.65
N ASP A 60 -17.34 7.86 12.62
CA ASP A 60 -17.44 8.44 13.97
C ASP A 60 -16.09 8.41 14.71
N LYS A 61 -15.32 7.33 14.57
CA LYS A 61 -14.01 7.18 15.24
C LYS A 61 -12.95 8.19 14.79
N TYR A 62 -12.99 8.59 13.51
CA TYR A 62 -12.01 9.52 12.95
C TYR A 62 -12.57 10.93 12.73
N ALA A 63 -13.87 11.17 12.96
CA ALA A 63 -14.46 12.51 12.88
C ALA A 63 -13.73 13.53 13.78
N ASP A 64 -13.43 13.14 15.02
CA ASP A 64 -12.72 13.99 16.00
C ASP A 64 -11.28 14.36 15.56
N THR A 65 -10.65 13.52 14.74
CA THR A 65 -9.27 13.78 14.25
C THR A 65 -9.20 14.75 13.08
N TYR A 66 -10.28 14.90 12.31
CA TYR A 66 -10.31 15.79 11.14
C TYR A 66 -10.90 17.17 11.44
N GLU A 67 -11.51 17.37 12.61
CA GLU A 67 -12.00 18.69 13.03
C GLU A 67 -10.90 19.57 13.66
N ASP A 68 -9.83 18.98 14.22
CA ASP A 68 -8.73 19.73 14.87
C ASP A 68 -7.72 20.31 13.83
N ASP A 69 -7.41 19.57 12.75
CA ASP A 69 -6.41 19.94 11.73
C ASP A 69 -6.93 20.96 10.67
N LYS A 70 -8.12 21.54 10.84
CA LYS A 70 -8.67 22.55 9.90
C LYS A 70 -8.60 23.99 10.41
N ALA A 71 -8.07 24.20 11.60
CA ALA A 71 -7.95 25.54 12.19
C ALA A 71 -6.61 26.23 11.88
N ASP A 72 -5.58 25.48 11.47
CA ASP A 72 -4.19 25.91 11.39
C ASP A 72 -3.67 26.11 9.95
N ASP A 73 -4.26 25.48 8.95
CA ASP A 73 -3.83 25.58 7.53
C ASP A 73 -4.27 26.88 6.81
N LEU A 74 -4.96 27.81 7.50
CA LEU A 74 -5.45 29.08 6.93
C LEU A 74 -4.48 30.27 7.09
N LEU A 75 -3.26 30.06 7.60
CA LEU A 75 -2.32 31.15 7.96
C LEU A 75 -1.02 31.24 7.14
N ASP A 76 -0.81 30.46 6.07
CA ASP A 76 0.44 30.50 5.28
C ASP A 76 0.28 30.65 3.75
N GLU A 77 -0.80 31.28 3.27
CA GLU A 77 -0.98 31.59 1.84
C GLU A 77 -0.34 32.93 1.40
N GLU A 78 0.11 33.78 2.34
CA GLU A 78 0.69 35.11 2.04
C GLU A 78 2.23 35.16 2.05
N SER A 79 2.92 34.11 2.53
CA SER A 79 4.38 34.06 2.59
C SER A 79 5.01 33.62 1.26
N TRP A 80 4.30 32.78 0.49
CA TRP A 80 4.76 32.22 -0.78
C TRP A 80 4.42 33.05 -2.02
N THR A 81 3.49 34.02 -1.91
CA THR A 81 3.03 34.83 -3.04
C THR A 81 3.86 36.09 -3.29
N ARG A 82 4.88 36.37 -2.47
CA ARG A 82 5.79 37.50 -2.68
C ARG A 82 7.07 37.04 -3.40
N PRO A 83 7.27 37.40 -4.69
CA PRO A 83 8.57 37.19 -5.31
C PRO A 83 9.60 38.06 -4.57
N SER A 84 10.64 37.42 -4.02
CA SER A 84 11.76 38.10 -3.38
C SER A 84 12.46 39.00 -4.41
N GLY A 85 12.11 40.29 -4.38
CA GLY A 85 12.73 41.32 -5.21
C GLY A 85 14.24 41.38 -4.93
N THR A 86 15.00 41.26 -6.01
CA THR A 86 16.46 41.26 -6.08
C THR A 86 17.08 42.44 -5.33
N THR A 87 18.01 42.17 -4.42
CA THR A 87 18.92 43.21 -3.88
C THR A 87 19.98 43.54 -4.93
N SER A 88 20.05 44.79 -5.37
CA SER A 88 21.17 45.34 -6.13
C SER A 88 21.28 46.83 -5.83
N ARG A 89 22.17 47.21 -4.91
CA ARG A 89 23.04 48.39 -5.01
C ARG A 89 24.10 48.39 -3.92
#